data_AF-A0A553FJ06-F1
#
_entry.id   AF-A0A553FJ06-F1
#
_cell.length_a   1.000
_cell.length_b   1.000
_cell.length_c   1.000
_cell.angle_alpha   90.00
_cell.angle_beta   90.00
_cell.angle_gamma   90.00
#
_symmetry.space_group_name_H-M   'P 1'
#
loop_
_entity.id
_entity.type
_entity.pdbx_description
1 polymer ?
#
loop_
_entity_poly.entity_id
_entity_poly.type
_entity_poly.pdbx_seq_one_letter_code
_entity_poly.pdbx_strand_id
1 'polypeptide(L)'
;MAENQAEINNETSAPRSSNSIVFAIIVVLVVATFIYLFFIKNDQPEKTPAPEPIVVEEPVYVEPTEEVVEVVEEVVEPVVSEPVEVKEPIVLPDLDQSDEYMSAGIALMSWRKELLTLLVTDDLVRRLVVFTDNFAQGEIAYSHLPLQPLPEQFATNKQSLTEDTYVIAGENELRYKQYIELLHSFEPKQLANYFNENKPLFAQAYAELGYGDKTFDQVLQQALNRILDLQINNTDELLVRPSVVYQYQQQELEQLPAADKFLLRLGKENLLQLKAIALELNNQLQL
;
A
#
# COMPACT_ATOMS: atom_id res chain seq x y z
N MET A 1 45.29 -43.58 -57.18
CA MET A 1 44.01 -43.17 -56.58
C MET A 1 44.20 -43.30 -55.07
N ALA A 2 44.49 -42.19 -54.40
CA ALA A 2 43.51 -41.30 -53.73
C ALA A 2 43.10 -41.94 -52.39
N GLU A 3 43.56 -41.42 -51.24
CA GLU A 3 42.86 -40.38 -50.43
C GLU A 3 41.71 -41.01 -49.61
N ASN A 4 41.32 -40.57 -48.42
CA ASN A 4 41.86 -39.68 -47.39
C ASN A 4 40.92 -39.89 -46.17
N GLN A 5 41.34 -39.42 -45.01
CA GLN A 5 40.66 -39.50 -43.73
C GLN A 5 39.39 -38.63 -43.65
N ALA A 6 38.55 -38.99 -42.67
CA ALA A 6 37.79 -38.14 -41.76
C ALA A 6 36.57 -37.32 -42.26
N GLU A 7 35.69 -37.08 -41.28
CA GLU A 7 34.77 -35.95 -41.12
C GLU A 7 33.26 -36.03 -41.53
N ILE A 8 32.42 -35.89 -40.48
CA ILE A 8 31.33 -34.89 -40.31
C ILE A 8 29.91 -35.19 -40.86
N ASN A 9 28.95 -35.26 -39.90
CA ASN A 9 27.57 -34.71 -39.79
C ASN A 9 26.57 -34.82 -40.99
N ASN A 10 25.23 -34.76 -40.90
CA ASN A 10 24.29 -34.35 -39.85
C ASN A 10 22.84 -34.82 -40.21
N GLU A 11 21.99 -34.85 -39.17
CA GLU A 11 20.51 -34.74 -39.08
C GLU A 11 19.58 -35.71 -39.83
N THR A 12 18.68 -36.37 -39.06
CA THR A 12 17.23 -36.10 -39.14
C THR A 12 16.49 -36.65 -37.89
N SER A 13 16.00 -35.69 -37.10
CA SER A 13 14.87 -35.68 -36.15
C SER A 13 14.78 -36.71 -35.00
N ALA A 14 15.20 -36.26 -33.81
CA ALA A 14 14.64 -36.68 -32.54
C ALA A 14 13.21 -36.12 -32.33
N PRO A 15 12.28 -36.83 -31.67
CA PRO A 15 10.98 -36.26 -31.30
C PRO A 15 11.16 -35.17 -30.24
N ARG A 16 10.71 -33.96 -30.60
CA ARG A 16 10.79 -32.73 -29.82
C ARG A 16 9.93 -32.83 -28.55
N SER A 17 10.62 -32.75 -27.42
CA SER A 17 10.23 -32.32 -26.08
C SER A 17 8.73 -32.20 -25.73
N SER A 18 8.32 -33.05 -24.79
CA SER A 18 7.13 -33.00 -23.92
C SER A 18 6.90 -31.66 -23.19
N ASN A 19 7.83 -30.71 -23.28
CA ASN A 19 7.81 -29.47 -22.52
C ASN A 19 6.82 -28.43 -23.07
N SER A 20 6.42 -28.51 -24.34
CA SER A 20 5.46 -27.55 -24.92
C SER A 20 4.02 -27.81 -24.47
N ILE A 21 3.67 -29.08 -24.21
CA ILE A 21 2.33 -29.45 -23.70
C ILE A 21 2.23 -29.11 -22.21
N VAL A 22 3.29 -29.38 -21.44
CA VAL A 22 3.36 -29.02 -20.02
C VAL A 22 3.38 -27.49 -19.85
N PHE A 23 4.10 -26.76 -20.71
CA PHE A 23 4.09 -25.30 -20.68
C PHE A 23 2.73 -24.71 -21.09
N ALA A 24 2.05 -25.29 -22.10
CA ALA A 24 0.70 -24.88 -22.45
C ALA A 24 -0.30 -25.12 -21.31
N ILE A 25 -0.18 -26.23 -20.57
CA ILE A 25 -1.03 -26.51 -19.40
C ILE A 25 -0.72 -25.58 -18.23
N ILE A 26 0.56 -25.28 -17.97
CA ILE A 26 0.95 -24.35 -16.89
C ILE A 26 0.50 -22.93 -17.23
N VAL A 27 0.65 -22.48 -18.48
CA VAL A 27 0.16 -21.17 -18.91
C VAL A 27 -1.36 -21.11 -18.82
N VAL A 28 -2.08 -22.16 -19.21
CA VAL A 28 -3.54 -22.24 -19.05
C VAL A 28 -3.95 -22.25 -17.57
N LEU A 29 -3.22 -22.92 -16.67
CA LEU A 29 -3.51 -22.93 -15.23
C LEU A 29 -3.18 -21.61 -14.54
N VAL A 30 -2.09 -20.96 -14.93
CA VAL A 30 -1.71 -19.64 -14.42
C VAL A 30 -2.69 -18.59 -14.92
N VAL A 31 -3.05 -18.62 -16.21
CA VAL A 31 -4.08 -17.75 -16.79
C VAL A 31 -5.46 -18.05 -16.18
N ALA A 32 -5.82 -19.31 -15.93
CA ALA A 32 -7.08 -19.65 -15.25
C ALA A 32 -7.10 -19.23 -13.77
N THR A 33 -5.96 -19.29 -13.07
CA THR A 33 -5.84 -18.81 -11.68
C THR A 33 -5.89 -17.28 -11.64
N PHE A 34 -5.26 -16.61 -12.61
CA PHE A 34 -5.30 -15.16 -12.75
C PHE A 34 -6.70 -14.66 -13.16
N ILE A 35 -7.38 -15.36 -14.08
CA ILE A 35 -8.78 -15.12 -14.46
C ILE A 35 -9.71 -15.39 -13.27
N TYR A 36 -9.53 -16.47 -12.51
CA TYR A 36 -10.35 -16.78 -11.33
C TYR A 36 -10.21 -15.71 -10.23
N LEU A 37 -8.99 -15.20 -10.01
CA LEU A 37 -8.74 -14.11 -9.06
C LEU A 37 -9.25 -12.75 -9.59
N PHE A 38 -9.26 -12.54 -10.91
CA PHE A 38 -9.80 -11.34 -11.55
C PHE A 38 -11.34 -11.31 -11.56
N PHE A 39 -12.01 -12.46 -11.72
CA PHE A 39 -13.47 -12.54 -11.83
C PHE A 39 -14.23 -12.69 -10.52
N ILE A 40 -13.61 -13.04 -9.39
CA ILE A 40 -14.25 -12.99 -8.06
C ILE A 40 -14.49 -11.54 -7.57
N LYS A 41 -13.93 -10.53 -8.24
CA LYS A 41 -14.12 -9.11 -7.87
C LYS A 41 -15.17 -8.36 -8.71
N ASN A 42 -15.97 -9.02 -9.56
CA ASN A 42 -16.89 -8.29 -10.46
C ASN A 42 -18.34 -8.81 -10.55
N ASP A 43 -18.92 -9.27 -9.44
CA ASP A 43 -20.39 -9.42 -9.29
C ASP A 43 -20.94 -8.38 -8.29
N GLN A 44 -20.94 -7.12 -8.70
CA GLN A 44 -21.97 -6.19 -8.25
C GLN A 44 -23.02 -6.09 -9.36
N PRO A 45 -24.30 -6.42 -9.10
CA PRO A 45 -25.35 -6.04 -10.02
C PRO A 45 -25.41 -4.51 -10.09
N GLU A 46 -25.14 -3.98 -11.29
CA GLU A 46 -25.43 -2.60 -11.65
C GLU A 46 -26.82 -2.19 -11.15
N LYS A 47 -26.87 -1.10 -10.40
CA LYS A 47 -28.05 -0.24 -10.35
C LYS A 47 -27.63 1.20 -10.53
N THR A 48 -27.51 1.59 -11.80
CA THR A 48 -27.79 2.96 -12.24
C THR A 48 -29.32 3.11 -12.32
N PRO A 49 -29.86 4.22 -11.78
CA PRO A 49 -30.41 5.26 -12.65
C PRO A 49 -29.72 6.58 -12.30
N ALA A 50 -28.98 7.19 -13.24
CA ALA A 50 -29.45 8.05 -14.32
C ALA A 50 -30.25 9.28 -13.82
N PRO A 51 -29.90 10.49 -14.31
CA PRO A 51 -29.99 11.73 -13.54
C PRO A 51 -31.34 12.43 -13.71
N GLU A 52 -31.71 13.24 -12.72
CA GLU A 52 -32.76 14.25 -12.86
C GLU A 52 -32.18 15.66 -12.66
N PRO A 53 -32.78 16.66 -13.33
CA PRO A 53 -32.07 17.80 -13.88
C PRO A 53 -31.96 19.00 -12.93
N ILE A 54 -30.84 19.71 -13.10
CA ILE A 54 -30.69 21.17 -13.19
C ILE A 54 -31.63 22.02 -12.30
N VAL A 55 -31.04 22.64 -11.28
CA VAL A 55 -31.37 24.03 -10.96
C VAL A 55 -30.08 24.83 -11.00
N VAL A 56 -29.96 25.61 -12.09
CA VAL A 56 -29.06 26.76 -12.17
C VAL A 56 -29.69 27.85 -11.30
N GLU A 57 -29.00 28.28 -10.26
CA GLU A 57 -29.13 29.67 -9.81
C GLU A 57 -27.81 30.37 -10.12
N GLU A 58 -27.86 31.18 -11.18
CA GLU A 58 -26.85 32.17 -11.52
C GLU A 58 -26.91 33.36 -10.52
N PRO A 59 -25.84 34.17 -10.47
CA PRO A 59 -25.35 34.80 -9.24
C PRO A 59 -26.18 36.01 -8.82
N VAL A 60 -26.34 36.17 -7.51
CA VAL A 60 -26.61 37.49 -6.94
C VAL A 60 -25.30 38.25 -6.87
N TYR A 61 -25.04 39.02 -7.93
CA TYR A 61 -24.12 40.14 -7.94
C TYR A 61 -24.64 41.22 -6.98
N VAL A 62 -23.86 41.53 -5.96
CA VAL A 62 -23.91 42.80 -5.24
C VAL A 62 -22.50 43.35 -5.24
N GLU A 63 -22.26 44.30 -6.13
CA GLU A 63 -21.11 45.20 -6.12
C GLU A 63 -21.57 46.55 -5.51
N PRO A 64 -20.65 47.47 -5.22
CA PRO A 64 -20.04 47.65 -3.92
C PRO A 64 -20.54 48.94 -3.27
N THR A 65 -20.75 48.94 -1.95
CA THR A 65 -20.87 50.20 -1.21
C THR A 65 -19.49 50.55 -0.67
N GLU A 66 -18.85 51.50 -1.34
CA GLU A 66 -17.75 52.28 -0.77
C GLU A 66 -18.24 52.96 0.51
N GLU A 67 -17.60 52.67 1.63
CA GLU A 67 -17.62 53.57 2.78
C GLU A 67 -16.17 53.86 3.17
N VAL A 68 -15.73 55.04 2.74
CA VAL A 68 -14.49 55.69 3.13
C VAL A 68 -14.64 56.12 4.59
N VAL A 69 -13.94 55.47 5.52
CA VAL A 69 -13.71 56.04 6.85
C VAL A 69 -12.29 55.71 7.34
N GLU A 70 -11.51 56.79 7.41
CA GLU A 70 -10.38 57.07 8.30
C GLU A 70 -9.25 56.04 8.47
N VAL A 71 -8.11 56.40 7.86
CA VAL A 71 -6.77 56.07 8.34
C VAL A 71 -6.65 56.55 9.79
N VAL A 72 -6.70 55.61 10.74
CA VAL A 72 -6.15 55.81 12.07
C VAL A 72 -4.85 55.02 12.13
N GLU A 73 -3.77 55.78 12.11
CA GLU A 73 -2.39 55.34 12.25
C GLU A 73 -2.20 54.80 13.68
N GLU A 74 -2.42 53.49 13.88
CA GLU A 74 -2.06 52.84 15.14
C GLU A 74 -0.58 52.42 15.09
N VAL A 75 0.19 53.08 15.95
CA VAL A 75 1.63 52.91 16.14
C VAL A 75 1.91 51.45 16.52
N VAL A 76 2.45 50.70 15.56
CA VAL A 76 2.96 49.35 15.81
C VAL A 76 4.26 49.47 16.59
N GLU A 77 4.25 49.09 17.86
CA GLU A 77 5.47 48.77 18.60
C GLU A 77 6.24 47.68 17.84
N PRO A 78 7.57 47.79 17.67
CA PRO A 78 8.33 46.78 16.95
C PRO A 78 8.39 45.50 17.80
N VAL A 79 7.50 44.55 17.51
CA VAL A 79 7.72 43.16 17.86
C VAL A 79 8.97 42.74 17.10
N VAL A 80 10.02 42.41 17.85
CA VAL A 80 11.23 41.80 17.33
C VAL A 80 10.81 40.51 16.63
N SER A 81 10.63 40.58 15.32
CA SER A 81 10.49 39.40 14.47
C SER A 81 11.84 38.70 14.52
N GLU A 82 11.87 37.54 15.19
CA GLU A 82 12.90 36.55 14.91
C GLU A 82 12.97 36.35 13.38
N PRO A 83 14.16 36.26 12.78
CA PRO A 83 14.26 36.06 11.35
C PRO A 83 13.55 34.76 11.00
N VAL A 84 12.39 34.86 10.35
CA VAL A 84 11.76 33.73 9.70
C VAL A 84 12.74 33.30 8.63
N GLU A 85 13.41 32.18 8.87
CA GLU A 85 14.24 31.52 7.88
C GLU A 85 13.30 31.20 6.70
N VAL A 86 13.40 32.01 5.64
CA VAL A 86 12.65 31.80 4.40
C VAL A 86 13.22 30.53 3.79
N LYS A 87 12.64 29.38 4.17
CA LYS A 87 12.92 28.09 3.54
C LYS A 87 12.59 28.27 2.06
N GLU A 88 13.59 28.12 1.18
CA GLU A 88 13.38 28.20 -0.26
C GLU A 88 12.20 27.29 -0.65
N PRO A 89 11.28 27.73 -1.53
CA PRO A 89 10.16 26.90 -1.93
C PRO A 89 10.69 25.62 -2.57
N ILE A 90 10.36 24.48 -1.96
CA ILE A 90 10.71 23.17 -2.50
C ILE A 90 9.94 23.01 -3.82
N VAL A 91 10.66 22.97 -4.93
CA VAL A 91 10.07 22.68 -6.24
C VAL A 91 9.95 21.16 -6.35
N LEU A 92 8.71 20.68 -6.30
CA LEU A 92 8.41 19.25 -6.49
C LEU A 92 8.38 18.92 -7.99
N PRO A 93 8.80 17.71 -8.39
CA PRO A 93 8.61 17.23 -9.76
C PRO A 93 7.13 17.03 -10.08
N ASP A 94 6.81 16.87 -11.36
CA ASP A 94 5.48 16.36 -11.75
C ASP A 94 5.28 14.94 -11.22
N LEU A 95 4.03 14.55 -10.93
CA LEU A 95 3.70 13.23 -10.39
C LEU A 95 4.25 12.08 -11.23
N ASP A 96 4.16 12.18 -12.56
CA ASP A 96 4.69 11.18 -13.51
C ASP A 96 6.23 11.04 -13.49
N GLN A 97 6.93 12.02 -12.91
CA GLN A 97 8.39 12.07 -12.80
C GLN A 97 8.85 11.98 -11.33
N SER A 98 7.94 11.65 -10.42
CA SER A 98 8.20 11.70 -8.98
C SER A 98 8.97 10.50 -8.44
N ASP A 99 8.99 9.35 -9.12
CA ASP A 99 9.55 8.10 -8.60
C ASP A 99 11.03 8.20 -8.20
N GLU A 100 11.89 8.77 -9.06
CA GLU A 100 13.32 8.92 -8.77
C GLU A 100 13.55 9.90 -7.60
N TYR A 101 12.81 11.01 -7.60
CA TYR A 101 12.84 11.97 -6.51
C TYR A 101 12.40 11.34 -5.17
N MET A 102 11.31 10.57 -5.19
CA MET A 102 10.75 9.92 -4.00
C MET A 102 11.68 8.84 -3.46
N SER A 103 12.17 7.96 -4.34
CA SER A 103 13.09 6.89 -3.96
C SER A 103 14.43 7.43 -3.44
N ALA A 104 14.97 8.50 -4.03
CA ALA A 104 16.18 9.16 -3.53
C ALA A 104 15.98 9.73 -2.12
N GLY A 105 14.85 10.41 -1.87
CA GLY A 105 14.52 10.92 -0.54
C GLY A 105 14.38 9.81 0.49
N ILE A 106 13.62 8.75 0.17
CA ILE A 106 13.46 7.57 1.04
C ILE A 106 14.82 6.93 1.37
N ALA A 107 15.71 6.82 0.38
CA ALA A 107 17.03 6.22 0.57
C ALA A 107 17.97 7.01 1.49
N LEU A 108 17.75 8.31 1.64
CA LEU A 108 18.50 9.17 2.56
C LEU A 108 18.03 9.03 4.01
N MET A 109 16.77 8.64 4.23
CA MET A 109 16.16 8.54 5.56
C MET A 109 16.36 7.18 6.21
N SER A 110 16.46 6.10 5.42
CA SER A 110 16.63 4.75 5.95
C SER A 110 18.08 4.45 6.37
N TRP A 111 18.27 3.97 7.60
CA TRP A 111 19.56 3.43 8.04
C TRP A 111 19.80 1.96 7.61
N ARG A 112 18.77 1.28 7.05
CA ARG A 112 18.83 -0.11 6.52
C ARG A 112 18.71 -0.10 4.99
N LYS A 113 19.69 0.47 4.31
CA LYS A 113 19.65 0.67 2.84
C LYS A 113 19.48 -0.62 2.05
N GLU A 114 19.97 -1.74 2.56
CA GLU A 114 19.81 -3.05 1.93
C GLU A 114 18.34 -3.52 1.88
N LEU A 115 17.51 -3.06 2.81
CA LEU A 115 16.08 -3.39 2.87
C LEU A 115 15.24 -2.54 1.92
N LEU A 116 15.79 -1.47 1.33
CA LEU A 116 15.07 -0.64 0.35
C LEU A 116 14.72 -1.41 -0.93
N THR A 117 15.40 -2.54 -1.17
CA THR A 117 15.06 -3.49 -2.24
C THR A 117 13.65 -4.09 -2.09
N LEU A 118 13.07 -4.02 -0.88
CA LEU A 118 11.69 -4.42 -0.61
C LEU A 118 10.67 -3.38 -1.08
N LEU A 119 11.06 -2.14 -1.40
CA LEU A 119 10.14 -1.15 -1.93
C LEU A 119 9.92 -1.38 -3.42
N VAL A 120 8.67 -1.21 -3.85
CA VAL A 120 8.35 -1.07 -5.26
C VAL A 120 8.54 0.39 -5.63
N THR A 121 9.57 0.70 -6.43
CA THR A 121 9.92 2.08 -6.81
C THR A 121 9.17 2.58 -8.04
N ASP A 122 8.39 1.71 -8.68
CA ASP A 122 7.55 2.04 -9.84
C ASP A 122 6.18 2.56 -9.39
N ASP A 123 5.84 3.75 -9.87
CA ASP A 123 4.61 4.49 -9.58
C ASP A 123 4.37 4.64 -8.08
N LEU A 124 5.45 5.00 -7.35
CA LEU A 124 5.56 4.86 -5.90
C LEU A 124 4.46 5.65 -5.19
N VAL A 125 4.26 6.91 -5.59
CA VAL A 125 3.27 7.81 -4.97
C VAL A 125 1.86 7.26 -5.16
N ARG A 126 1.46 6.92 -6.39
CA ARG A 126 0.11 6.41 -6.67
C ARG A 126 -0.13 5.06 -6.01
N ARG A 127 0.85 4.16 -6.05
CA ARG A 127 0.80 2.86 -5.38
C ARG A 127 0.58 3.00 -3.89
N LEU A 128 1.31 3.89 -3.23
CA LEU A 128 1.13 4.17 -1.80
C LEU A 128 -0.26 4.76 -1.52
N VAL A 129 -0.73 5.70 -2.35
CA VAL A 129 -2.04 6.32 -2.20
C VAL A 129 -3.16 5.29 -2.35
N VAL A 130 -3.15 4.50 -3.42
CA VAL A 130 -4.13 3.43 -3.68
C VAL A 130 -4.13 2.41 -2.55
N PHE A 131 -2.95 1.98 -2.09
CA PHE A 131 -2.84 1.04 -0.99
C PHE A 131 -3.41 1.62 0.31
N THR A 132 -3.01 2.84 0.67
CA THR A 132 -3.45 3.51 1.91
C THR A 132 -4.96 3.71 1.92
N ASP A 133 -5.54 4.13 0.80
CA ASP A 133 -6.98 4.34 0.67
C ASP A 133 -7.77 3.02 0.82
N ASN A 134 -7.37 1.97 0.11
CA ASN A 134 -8.03 0.67 0.24
C ASN A 134 -7.86 0.10 1.66
N PHE A 135 -6.66 0.23 2.23
CA PHE A 135 -6.37 -0.21 3.59
C PHE A 135 -7.23 0.53 4.63
N ALA A 136 -7.38 1.86 4.48
CA ALA A 136 -8.26 2.67 5.32
C ALA A 136 -9.72 2.20 5.27
N GLN A 137 -10.18 1.74 4.11
CA GLN A 137 -11.51 1.18 3.89
C GLN A 137 -11.67 -0.29 4.35
N GLY A 138 -10.59 -0.93 4.80
CA GLY A 138 -10.60 -2.32 5.28
C GLY A 138 -10.27 -3.36 4.20
N GLU A 139 -9.88 -2.92 3.01
CA GLU A 139 -9.51 -3.76 1.87
C GLU A 139 -7.99 -3.83 1.68
N ILE A 140 -7.49 -4.79 0.89
CA ILE A 140 -6.07 -4.86 0.51
C ILE A 140 -5.95 -4.75 -1.02
N ALA A 141 -5.28 -3.69 -1.48
CA ALA A 141 -4.96 -3.50 -2.90
C ALA A 141 -3.72 -4.32 -3.30
N TYR A 142 -3.86 -5.66 -3.42
CA TYR A 142 -2.73 -6.57 -3.70
C TYR A 142 -1.90 -6.22 -4.96
N SER A 143 -2.54 -5.67 -6.00
CA SER A 143 -1.85 -5.22 -7.22
C SER A 143 -1.05 -3.92 -7.04
N HIS A 144 -1.34 -3.18 -5.98
CA HIS A 144 -0.73 -1.89 -5.65
C HIS A 144 0.01 -1.94 -4.31
N LEU A 145 0.51 -3.10 -3.90
CA LEU A 145 1.35 -3.18 -2.70
C LEU A 145 2.59 -2.30 -2.90
N PRO A 146 2.90 -1.36 -1.98
CA PRO A 146 4.09 -0.51 -2.05
C PRO A 146 5.39 -1.27 -1.73
N LEU A 147 5.24 -2.54 -1.33
CA LEU A 147 6.31 -3.44 -0.93
C LEU A 147 6.28 -4.69 -1.81
N GLN A 148 7.45 -5.27 -2.04
CA GLN A 148 7.60 -6.52 -2.78
C GLN A 148 6.76 -7.63 -2.12
N PRO A 149 6.18 -8.56 -2.91
CA PRO A 149 5.46 -9.69 -2.34
C PRO A 149 6.36 -10.57 -1.47
N LEU A 150 5.78 -11.11 -0.40
CA LEU A 150 6.48 -12.04 0.49
C LEU A 150 6.86 -13.32 -0.28
N PRO A 151 8.16 -13.67 -0.37
CA PRO A 151 8.62 -14.79 -1.20
C PRO A 151 8.24 -16.16 -0.63
N GLU A 152 8.03 -16.25 0.67
CA GLU A 152 7.73 -17.51 1.36
C GLU A 152 6.22 -17.78 1.46
N GLN A 153 5.86 -19.06 1.41
CA GLN A 153 4.48 -19.51 1.61
C GLN A 153 4.06 -19.30 3.07
N PHE A 154 2.79 -18.96 3.28
CA PHE A 154 2.22 -18.85 4.62
C PHE A 154 2.29 -20.21 5.33
N ALA A 155 2.93 -20.25 6.49
CA ALA A 155 3.20 -21.50 7.22
C ALA A 155 2.13 -21.76 8.29
N THR A 156 1.70 -23.01 8.45
CA THR A 156 0.75 -23.36 9.52
C THR A 156 1.13 -24.68 10.15
N ASN A 157 0.98 -24.80 11.46
CA ASN A 157 1.15 -26.05 12.18
C ASN A 157 -0.21 -26.70 12.40
N LYS A 158 -0.32 -28.00 12.12
CA LYS A 158 -1.56 -28.74 12.42
C LYS A 158 -1.67 -28.90 13.93
N GLN A 159 -2.76 -28.41 14.52
CA GLN A 159 -2.95 -28.47 15.97
C GLN A 159 -3.50 -29.82 16.43
N SER A 160 -4.28 -30.48 15.56
CA SER A 160 -4.87 -31.79 15.84
C SER A 160 -4.50 -32.80 14.75
N LEU A 161 -4.21 -34.04 15.14
CA LEU A 161 -3.98 -35.12 14.18
C LEU A 161 -5.28 -35.61 13.53
N THR A 162 -6.43 -35.38 14.19
CA THR A 162 -7.74 -35.90 13.77
C THR A 162 -8.65 -34.86 13.15
N GLU A 163 -8.43 -33.57 13.46
CA GLU A 163 -9.22 -32.45 12.93
C GLU A 163 -8.34 -31.57 12.05
N ASP A 164 -8.89 -31.02 10.97
CA ASP A 164 -8.20 -30.07 10.08
C ASP A 164 -8.20 -28.66 10.68
N THR A 165 -7.67 -28.58 11.90
CA THR A 165 -7.45 -27.36 12.67
C THR A 165 -5.96 -27.04 12.66
N TYR A 166 -5.64 -25.79 12.36
CA TYR A 166 -4.28 -25.29 12.19
C TYR A 166 -4.06 -24.06 13.08
N VAL A 167 -2.81 -23.78 13.40
CA VAL A 167 -2.39 -22.52 14.02
C VAL A 167 -1.35 -21.85 13.12
N ILE A 168 -1.30 -20.53 13.17
CA ILE A 168 -0.25 -19.74 12.51
C ILE A 168 1.09 -20.21 13.07
N ALA A 169 1.99 -20.65 12.19
CA ALA A 169 3.30 -21.12 12.58
C ALA A 169 4.21 -19.91 12.90
N GLY A 170 5.14 -20.04 13.85
CA GLY A 170 6.05 -18.96 14.26
C GLY A 170 6.98 -18.49 13.12
N GLU A 171 7.18 -19.31 12.10
CA GLU A 171 7.87 -18.98 10.85
C GLU A 171 7.24 -17.78 10.14
N ASN A 172 5.93 -17.54 10.31
CA ASN A 172 5.31 -16.35 9.75
C ASN A 172 5.80 -15.06 10.43
N GLU A 173 6.25 -15.10 11.68
CA GLU A 173 6.83 -13.91 12.31
C GLU A 173 8.11 -13.50 11.59
N LEU A 174 8.96 -14.48 11.22
CA LEU A 174 10.17 -14.26 10.43
C LEU A 174 9.85 -13.76 9.02
N ARG A 175 8.74 -14.21 8.44
CA ARG A 175 8.26 -13.80 7.11
C ARG A 175 8.09 -12.29 6.97
N TYR A 176 7.57 -11.62 8.00
CA TYR A 176 7.35 -10.17 7.99
C TYR A 176 8.49 -9.35 8.59
N LYS A 177 9.44 -10.00 9.27
CA LYS A 177 10.53 -9.35 10.01
C LYS A 177 11.28 -8.31 9.20
N GLN A 178 11.64 -8.60 7.94
CA GLN A 178 12.37 -7.66 7.10
C GLN A 178 11.56 -6.42 6.74
N TYR A 179 10.23 -6.54 6.60
CA TYR A 179 9.34 -5.41 6.34
C TYR A 179 9.18 -4.53 7.58
N ILE A 180 9.04 -5.15 8.76
CA ILE A 180 8.98 -4.43 10.03
C ILE A 180 10.32 -3.73 10.33
N GLU A 181 11.44 -4.39 10.07
CA GLU A 181 12.78 -3.80 10.19
C GLU A 181 12.99 -2.63 9.21
N LEU A 182 12.45 -2.72 7.99
CA LEU A 182 12.46 -1.60 7.05
C LEU A 182 11.65 -0.42 7.60
N LEU A 183 10.46 -0.64 8.15
CA LEU A 183 9.66 0.44 8.73
C LEU A 183 10.37 1.10 9.94
N HIS A 184 10.98 0.30 10.81
CA HIS A 184 11.84 0.80 11.90
C HIS A 184 13.11 1.51 11.41
N SER A 185 13.46 1.36 10.12
CA SER A 185 14.64 2.00 9.57
C SER A 185 14.50 3.51 9.40
N PHE A 186 13.28 4.04 9.52
CA PHE A 186 12.95 5.45 9.35
C PHE A 186 12.79 6.14 10.70
N GLU A 187 13.37 7.33 10.82
CA GLU A 187 13.12 8.21 11.97
C GLU A 187 11.73 8.86 11.83
N PRO A 188 10.81 8.70 12.80
CA PRO A 188 9.41 9.12 12.63
C PRO A 188 9.24 10.60 12.28
N LYS A 189 10.03 11.50 12.87
CA LYS A 189 9.93 12.93 12.60
C LYS A 189 10.43 13.27 11.20
N GLN A 190 11.54 12.68 10.77
CA GLN A 190 12.04 12.83 9.41
C GLN A 190 11.02 12.32 8.38
N LEU A 191 10.40 11.16 8.62
CA LEU A 191 9.39 10.60 7.73
C LEU A 191 8.13 11.49 7.65
N ALA A 192 7.67 12.03 8.78
CA ALA A 192 6.54 12.96 8.82
C ALA A 192 6.84 14.29 8.09
N ASN A 193 8.05 14.83 8.26
CA ASN A 193 8.49 16.01 7.52
C ASN A 193 8.53 15.73 6.01
N TYR A 194 9.08 14.57 5.62
CA TYR A 194 9.14 14.17 4.23
C TYR A 194 7.74 13.99 3.62
N PHE A 195 6.79 13.43 4.38
CA PHE A 195 5.40 13.38 3.98
C PHE A 195 4.82 14.79 3.78
N ASN A 196 5.01 15.70 4.75
CA ASN A 196 4.51 17.07 4.69
C ASN A 196 5.06 17.86 3.50
N GLU A 197 6.36 17.70 3.19
CA GLU A 197 7.00 18.32 2.04
C GLU A 197 6.45 17.79 0.71
N ASN A 198 6.00 16.53 0.68
CA ASN A 198 5.49 15.85 -0.51
C ASN A 198 3.96 15.74 -0.57
N LYS A 199 3.24 16.39 0.34
CA LYS A 199 1.76 16.41 0.38
C LYS A 199 1.12 16.71 -0.97
N PRO A 200 1.60 17.69 -1.77
CA PRO A 200 1.01 17.96 -3.09
C PRO A 200 1.01 16.75 -4.03
N LEU A 201 2.07 15.92 -4.02
CA LEU A 201 2.15 14.71 -4.85
C LEU A 201 1.12 13.67 -4.42
N PHE A 202 0.99 13.44 -3.11
CA PHE A 202 0.00 12.49 -2.58
C PHE A 202 -1.43 12.98 -2.82
N ALA A 203 -1.69 14.27 -2.64
CA ALA A 203 -2.99 14.87 -2.91
C ALA A 203 -3.36 14.76 -4.40
N GLN A 204 -2.41 15.00 -5.31
CA GLN A 204 -2.61 14.83 -6.75
C GLN A 204 -2.94 13.37 -7.09
N ALA A 205 -2.14 12.42 -6.61
CA ALA A 205 -2.39 11.00 -6.83
C ALA A 205 -3.73 10.52 -6.23
N TYR A 206 -4.15 11.09 -5.10
CA TYR A 206 -5.46 10.77 -4.51
C TYR A 206 -6.60 11.35 -5.34
N ALA A 207 -6.46 12.57 -5.87
CA ALA A 207 -7.45 13.17 -6.75
C ALA A 207 -7.62 12.37 -8.06
N GLU A 208 -6.57 11.74 -8.58
CA GLU A 208 -6.65 10.86 -9.76
C GLU A 208 -7.55 9.63 -9.56
N LEU A 209 -7.80 9.21 -8.31
CA LEU A 209 -8.75 8.14 -8.02
C LEU A 209 -10.18 8.52 -8.46
N GLY A 210 -10.48 9.82 -8.55
CA GLY A 210 -11.75 10.33 -9.09
C GLY A 210 -12.94 10.14 -8.15
N TYR A 211 -12.70 9.78 -6.88
CA TYR A 211 -13.71 9.65 -5.84
C TYR A 211 -13.17 10.12 -4.49
N GLY A 212 -14.10 10.39 -3.57
CA GLY A 212 -13.79 10.78 -2.20
C GLY A 212 -14.13 12.23 -1.91
N ASP A 213 -14.79 12.44 -0.77
CA ASP A 213 -15.03 13.72 -0.13
C ASP A 213 -13.95 14.08 0.90
N LYS A 214 -12.90 13.24 0.99
CA LYS A 214 -11.80 13.35 1.96
C LYS A 214 -10.54 13.90 1.32
N THR A 215 -9.64 14.39 2.17
CA THR A 215 -8.24 14.63 1.80
C THR A 215 -7.40 13.38 2.01
N PHE A 216 -6.25 13.28 1.33
CA PHE A 216 -5.34 12.16 1.58
C PHE A 216 -4.84 12.12 3.03
N ASP A 217 -4.67 13.28 3.68
CA ASP A 217 -4.35 13.37 5.12
C ASP A 217 -5.38 12.63 5.98
N GLN A 218 -6.68 12.82 5.70
CA GLN A 218 -7.75 12.12 6.41
C GLN A 218 -7.74 10.61 6.14
N VAL A 219 -7.41 10.21 4.92
CA VAL A 219 -7.28 8.80 4.53
C VAL A 219 -6.10 8.13 5.24
N LEU A 220 -4.95 8.81 5.28
CA LEU A 220 -3.77 8.35 6.01
C LEU A 220 -4.07 8.23 7.50
N GLN A 221 -4.75 9.22 8.09
CA GLN A 221 -5.17 9.17 9.49
C GLN A 221 -6.09 7.98 9.75
N GLN A 222 -7.03 7.69 8.86
CA GLN A 222 -7.92 6.53 8.96
C GLN A 222 -7.15 5.20 8.88
N ALA A 223 -6.14 5.10 7.99
CA ALA A 223 -5.28 3.92 7.89
C ALA A 223 -4.45 3.70 9.17
N LEU A 224 -3.88 4.77 9.74
CA LEU A 224 -3.13 4.71 11.00
C LEU A 224 -4.04 4.30 12.16
N ASN A 225 -5.22 4.92 12.29
CA ASN A 225 -6.19 4.57 13.32
C ASN A 225 -6.62 3.10 13.22
N ARG A 226 -6.84 2.57 12.01
CA ARG A 226 -7.13 1.14 11.81
C ARG A 226 -6.05 0.22 12.40
N ILE A 227 -4.77 0.56 12.24
CA ILE A 227 -3.66 -0.19 12.87
C ILE A 227 -3.72 -0.04 14.39
N LEU A 228 -3.89 1.19 14.89
CA LEU A 228 -3.85 1.51 16.32
C LEU A 228 -5.03 0.95 17.11
N ASP A 229 -6.22 0.93 16.52
CA ASP A 229 -7.47 0.51 17.16
C ASP A 229 -7.67 -1.02 17.16
N LEU A 230 -6.94 -1.76 16.31
CA LEU A 230 -7.06 -3.22 16.25
C LEU A 230 -6.71 -3.87 17.59
N GLN A 231 -7.63 -4.62 18.19
CA GLN A 231 -7.38 -5.29 19.46
C GLN A 231 -6.57 -6.58 19.26
N ILE A 232 -5.52 -6.76 20.08
CA ILE A 232 -4.72 -7.99 20.08
C ILE A 232 -5.34 -8.96 21.07
N ASN A 233 -5.96 -10.03 20.56
CA ASN A 233 -6.46 -11.11 21.39
C ASN A 233 -5.29 -11.99 21.85
N ASN A 234 -5.31 -12.43 23.11
CA ASN A 234 -4.27 -13.32 23.67
C ASN A 234 -4.60 -14.82 23.46
N THR A 235 -5.58 -15.12 22.62
CA THR A 235 -6.07 -16.48 22.37
C THR A 235 -5.50 -16.99 21.06
N ASP A 236 -5.15 -18.28 21.02
CA ASP A 236 -4.63 -18.90 19.79
C ASP A 236 -5.63 -18.75 18.65
N GLU A 237 -5.19 -18.09 17.57
CA GLU A 237 -6.00 -17.87 16.37
C GLU A 237 -6.05 -19.16 15.55
N LEU A 238 -7.08 -19.96 15.80
CA LEU A 238 -7.27 -21.21 15.10
C LEU A 238 -7.72 -20.98 13.66
N LEU A 239 -7.15 -21.75 12.75
CA LEU A 239 -7.42 -21.73 11.33
C LEU A 239 -8.04 -23.05 10.88
N VAL A 240 -8.93 -22.96 9.90
CA VAL A 240 -9.47 -24.10 9.14
C VAL A 240 -9.10 -23.94 7.68
N ARG A 241 -9.06 -25.05 6.95
CA ARG A 241 -8.72 -25.05 5.53
C ARG A 241 -9.81 -25.74 4.70
N PRO A 242 -10.98 -25.09 4.51
CA PRO A 242 -12.07 -25.66 3.72
C PRO A 242 -11.75 -25.69 2.21
N SER A 243 -10.78 -24.91 1.74
CA SER A 243 -10.31 -24.92 0.34
C SER A 243 -8.79 -24.72 0.25
N VAL A 244 -8.28 -24.19 -0.87
CA VAL A 244 -6.85 -23.87 -1.00
C VAL A 244 -6.38 -22.77 -0.03
N VAL A 245 -7.30 -21.96 0.51
CA VAL A 245 -7.01 -20.88 1.47
C VAL A 245 -7.30 -21.26 2.93
N TYR A 246 -6.55 -20.64 3.84
CA TYR A 246 -6.82 -20.70 5.28
C TYR A 246 -7.82 -19.61 5.68
N GLN A 247 -8.76 -19.99 6.55
CA GLN A 247 -9.76 -19.11 7.15
C GLN A 247 -9.66 -19.20 8.67
N TYR A 248 -10.01 -18.13 9.38
CA TYR A 248 -10.17 -18.19 10.82
C TYR A 248 -11.33 -19.10 11.18
N GLN A 249 -11.12 -20.00 12.14
CA GLN A 249 -12.16 -20.88 12.65
C GLN A 249 -13.24 -20.09 13.40
N GLN A 250 -12.81 -19.04 14.11
CA GLN A 250 -13.72 -18.14 14.83
C GLN A 250 -14.39 -17.18 13.84
N GLN A 251 -15.73 -17.22 13.81
CA GLN A 251 -16.53 -16.41 12.90
C GLN A 251 -16.29 -14.90 13.08
N GLU A 252 -16.09 -14.45 14.33
CA GLU A 252 -15.80 -13.05 14.65
C GLU A 252 -14.51 -12.55 13.99
N LEU A 253 -13.47 -13.40 13.91
CA LEU A 253 -12.21 -13.09 13.24
C LEU A 253 -12.33 -13.17 11.72
N GLU A 254 -13.05 -14.17 11.19
CA GLU A 254 -13.18 -14.35 9.75
C GLU A 254 -14.02 -13.24 9.10
N GLN A 255 -14.98 -12.67 9.85
CA GLN A 255 -15.81 -11.55 9.41
C GLN A 255 -15.10 -10.19 9.48
N LEU A 256 -13.90 -10.12 10.05
CA LEU A 256 -13.12 -8.89 10.03
C LEU A 256 -12.79 -8.47 8.60
N PRO A 257 -12.69 -7.15 8.34
CA PRO A 257 -12.17 -6.62 7.08
C PRO A 257 -10.84 -7.24 6.68
N ALA A 258 -10.57 -7.30 5.38
CA ALA A 258 -9.36 -7.93 4.84
C ALA A 258 -8.07 -7.32 5.42
N ALA A 259 -8.04 -5.99 5.61
CA ALA A 259 -6.93 -5.29 6.24
C ALA A 259 -6.69 -5.73 7.69
N ASP A 260 -7.77 -5.91 8.45
CA ASP A 260 -7.70 -6.29 9.87
C ASP A 260 -7.23 -7.75 10.00
N LYS A 261 -7.72 -8.64 9.14
CA LYS A 261 -7.20 -10.02 9.03
C LYS A 261 -5.75 -10.05 8.58
N PHE A 262 -5.32 -9.14 7.70
CA PHE A 262 -3.91 -9.04 7.29
C PHE A 262 -3.02 -8.66 8.48
N LEU A 263 -3.44 -7.69 9.30
CA LEU A 263 -2.73 -7.27 10.50
C LEU A 263 -2.61 -8.41 11.52
N LEU A 264 -3.66 -9.19 11.75
CA LEU A 264 -3.61 -10.36 12.64
C LEU A 264 -2.61 -11.42 12.13
N ARG A 265 -2.56 -11.64 10.81
CA ARG A 265 -1.63 -12.58 10.17
C ARG A 265 -0.15 -12.18 10.28
N LEU A 266 0.18 -10.96 10.71
CA LEU A 266 1.56 -10.56 11.00
C LEU A 266 2.13 -11.33 12.20
N GLY A 267 1.27 -11.83 13.09
CA GLY A 267 1.65 -12.33 14.40
C GLY A 267 1.75 -11.22 15.44
N LYS A 268 1.62 -11.59 16.71
CA LYS A 268 1.52 -10.65 17.84
C LYS A 268 2.73 -9.73 17.95
N GLU A 269 3.94 -10.26 17.80
CA GLU A 269 5.17 -9.47 17.94
C GLU A 269 5.28 -8.40 16.85
N ASN A 270 5.12 -8.79 15.59
CA ASN A 270 5.17 -7.86 14.45
C ASN A 270 4.03 -6.83 14.50
N LEU A 271 2.83 -7.22 14.92
CA LEU A 271 1.71 -6.28 15.06
C LEU A 271 1.97 -5.25 16.17
N LEU A 272 2.57 -5.64 17.29
CA LEU A 272 2.96 -4.70 18.36
C LEU A 272 4.03 -3.71 17.86
N GLN A 273 5.03 -4.19 17.12
CA GLN A 273 6.05 -3.33 16.52
C GLN A 273 5.44 -2.36 15.50
N LEU A 274 4.56 -2.84 14.62
CA LEU A 274 3.85 -2.01 13.64
C LEU A 274 2.98 -0.95 14.33
N LYS A 275 2.26 -1.31 15.40
CA LYS A 275 1.49 -0.34 16.20
C LYS A 275 2.37 0.71 16.84
N ALA A 276 3.56 0.35 17.34
CA ALA A 276 4.50 1.31 17.92
C ALA A 276 4.98 2.30 16.85
N ILE A 277 5.39 1.82 15.68
CA ILE A 277 5.78 2.67 14.54
C ILE A 277 4.61 3.60 14.13
N ALA A 278 3.41 3.04 13.98
CA ALA A 278 2.23 3.81 13.62
C ALA A 278 1.91 4.90 14.64
N LEU A 279 2.04 4.61 15.94
CA LEU A 279 1.81 5.57 17.01
C LEU A 279 2.84 6.70 16.98
N GLU A 280 4.11 6.36 16.82
CA GLU A 280 5.19 7.34 16.72
C GLU A 280 4.98 8.25 15.52
N LEU A 281 4.69 7.68 14.34
CA LEU A 281 4.41 8.44 13.13
C LEU A 281 3.17 9.33 13.28
N ASN A 282 2.08 8.80 13.84
CA ASN A 282 0.84 9.54 14.10
C ASN A 282 1.09 10.77 14.98
N ASN A 283 1.93 10.64 16.01
CA ASN A 283 2.28 11.76 16.89
C ASN A 283 3.12 12.85 16.17
N GLN A 284 3.87 12.50 15.12
CA GLN A 284 4.67 13.45 14.34
C GLN A 284 3.87 14.14 13.23
N LEU A 285 2.90 13.47 12.62
CA LEU A 285 2.18 14.00 11.46
C LEU A 285 1.22 15.15 11.80
N GLN A 286 0.71 15.22 13.04
CA GLN A 286 -0.22 16.27 13.50
C GLN A 286 -1.43 16.49 12.54
N LEU A 287 -1.97 15.39 11.99
CA LEU A 287 -3.11 15.40 11.05
C LEU A 287 -4.44 15.69 11.75
#